data_AF-A0A239L6G4-F1
#
_entry.id   AF-A0A239L6G4-F1
#
_cell.length_a   1.000
_cell.length_b   1.000
_cell.length_c   1.000
_cell.angle_alpha   90.00
_cell.angle_beta   90.00
_cell.angle_gamma   90.00
#
_symmetry.space_group_name_H-M   'P 1'
#
loop_
_entity.id
_entity.type
_entity.pdbx_description
1 polymer ?
#
loop_
_entity_poly.entity_id
_entity_poly.type
_entity_poly.pdbx_seq_one_letter_code
_entity_poly.pdbx_strand_id
1 'polypeptide(L)'
;MHLWSDYEGKTIAEAYPLGQLIRPEGRTAFFATANGTGTPAVIRLTESLNDEHEMLSRWQQVADLGEEHLVTIKKFGQTSFDGTPLAYALLELTDASLADILRERPLTPAETVEVGHSLVAALKALHAKDLVHEHLTPESVLAVGEVIKLRSDCVREATNDLDHTPEALKQRDVHALAELLLRCLTLDANLTPATRLAAPFDRIVPRGLDGAWGLDEIDAALTPPPTPEVKPLVPEGVIAAAHAAAETHRLELADAAQAEPYEPVQAELPLQSARVSRIYSPVKAAPKPPLFWGGVAAAALLALFVVWHLVQGRPVTSATATAPAAPATVAPSPIKTIDDAPNPPAAKAGVATVATQPGWHVVAYTYNHEDQAWQKVASLRAEHSSLRPEVFSPSGRAPFLVTLGGGMSRAEAEALRRQARKDGLPRDVFTRDYRAR
;
A
#
# COMPACT_ATOMS: atom_id res chain seq x y z
N MET A 1 12.02 24.59 7.25
CA MET A 1 11.02 23.51 7.20
C MET A 1 11.74 22.28 7.68
N HIS A 2 11.31 21.71 8.80
CA HIS A 2 11.93 20.52 9.36
C HIS A 2 11.50 19.31 8.55
N LEU A 3 12.41 18.36 8.33
CA LEU A 3 12.03 17.06 7.82
C LEU A 3 11.39 16.27 8.96
N TRP A 4 10.44 15.37 8.66
CA TRP A 4 9.81 14.55 9.70
C TRP A 4 10.82 13.71 10.52
N SER A 5 11.97 13.34 9.95
CA SER A 5 13.06 12.69 10.68
C SER A 5 13.69 13.57 11.78
N ASP A 6 13.61 14.90 11.65
CA ASP A 6 14.20 15.83 12.64
C ASP A 6 13.45 15.82 13.98
N TYR A 7 12.24 15.26 13.98
CA TYR A 7 11.38 15.10 15.15
C TYR A 7 11.72 13.84 15.96
N GLU A 8 12.46 12.87 15.40
CA GLU A 8 12.84 11.65 16.12
C GLU A 8 13.68 11.99 17.38
N GLY A 9 13.38 11.33 18.49
CA GLY A 9 14.02 11.57 19.78
C GLY A 9 13.59 12.86 20.49
N LYS A 10 12.69 13.66 19.91
CA LYS A 10 12.15 14.89 20.53
C LYS A 10 10.92 14.58 21.37
N THR A 11 10.54 15.49 22.27
CA THR A 11 9.28 15.39 23.02
C THR A 11 8.33 16.48 22.56
N ILE A 12 7.09 16.10 22.26
CA ILE A 12 6.02 17.02 21.84
C ILE A 12 4.92 17.12 22.90
N ALA A 13 4.20 18.24 22.89
CA ALA A 13 3.14 18.57 23.86
C ALA A 13 3.58 18.34 25.33
N GLU A 14 4.88 18.53 25.60
CA GLU A 14 5.53 18.31 26.90
C GLU A 14 5.33 16.91 27.52
N ALA A 15 4.81 15.95 26.75
CA ALA A 15 4.32 14.68 27.31
C ALA A 15 4.66 13.45 26.47
N TYR A 16 4.89 13.58 25.16
CA TYR A 16 5.05 12.43 24.26
C TYR A 16 6.46 12.42 23.65
N PRO A 17 7.35 11.52 24.10
CA PRO A 17 8.63 11.31 23.45
C PRO A 17 8.41 10.60 22.11
N LEU A 18 8.94 11.18 21.04
CA LEU A 18 8.91 10.63 19.69
C LEU A 18 10.08 9.65 19.54
N GLY A 19 9.76 8.40 19.28
CA GLY A 19 10.71 7.36 18.90
C GLY A 19 10.97 7.40 17.39
N GLN A 20 11.01 6.21 16.81
CA GLN A 20 11.20 6.04 15.37
C GLN A 20 10.01 6.58 14.57
N LEU A 21 10.30 7.30 13.48
CA LEU A 21 9.39 7.65 12.42
C LEU A 21 8.93 6.36 11.73
N ILE A 22 7.66 6.02 11.90
CA ILE A 22 7.03 4.87 11.25
C ILE A 22 6.82 5.20 9.77
N ARG A 23 6.27 6.38 9.49
CA ARG A 23 5.97 6.80 8.12
C ARG A 23 5.69 8.30 7.99
N PRO A 24 6.21 8.96 6.95
CA PRO A 24 5.74 10.27 6.49
C PRO A 24 4.58 10.15 5.48
N GLU A 25 3.57 11.00 5.61
CA GLU A 25 2.38 11.11 4.74
C GLU A 25 2.07 12.59 4.45
N GLY A 26 2.85 13.20 3.53
CA GLY A 26 2.70 14.61 3.17
C GLY A 26 2.95 15.54 4.35
N ARG A 27 1.92 16.30 4.76
CA ARG A 27 1.95 17.16 5.95
C ARG A 27 1.72 16.41 7.27
N THR A 28 1.69 15.09 7.23
CA THR A 28 1.46 14.23 8.38
C THR A 28 2.63 13.26 8.54
N ALA A 29 2.92 12.85 9.76
CA ALA A 29 3.82 11.74 10.03
C ALA A 29 3.39 10.95 11.28
N PHE A 30 3.74 9.67 11.29
CA PHE A 30 3.44 8.75 12.37
C PHE A 30 4.73 8.34 13.07
N PHE A 31 4.74 8.41 14.39
CA PHE A 31 5.89 8.05 15.22
C PHE A 31 5.49 7.01 16.25
N ALA A 32 6.41 6.10 16.53
CA ALA A 32 6.31 5.30 17.74
C ALA A 32 6.47 6.23 18.96
N THR A 33 5.65 6.04 19.98
CA THR A 33 5.74 6.82 21.22
C THR A 33 5.39 5.96 22.43
N ALA A 34 5.60 6.52 23.62
CA ALA A 34 5.00 6.03 24.84
C ALA A 34 4.01 7.08 25.34
N ASN A 35 2.86 6.64 25.85
CA ASN A 35 1.98 7.56 26.57
C ASN A 35 2.70 8.08 27.84
N GLY A 36 2.14 9.10 28.50
CA GLY A 36 2.70 9.66 29.74
C GLY A 36 2.84 8.66 30.90
N THR A 37 2.37 7.42 30.75
CA THR A 37 2.53 6.31 31.72
C THR A 37 3.46 5.18 31.23
N GLY A 38 4.12 5.33 30.08
CA GLY A 38 5.07 4.35 29.53
C GLY A 38 4.47 3.24 28.65
N THR A 39 3.16 3.25 28.40
CA THR A 39 2.50 2.30 27.49
C THR A 39 2.81 2.67 26.03
N PRO A 40 3.25 1.71 25.19
CA PRO A 40 3.49 1.97 23.78
C PRO A 40 2.23 2.45 23.05
N ALA A 41 2.40 3.41 22.16
CA ALA A 41 1.34 3.98 21.35
C ALA A 41 1.92 4.50 20.02
N VAL A 42 1.03 4.88 19.11
CA VAL A 42 1.40 5.59 17.88
C VAL A 42 0.90 7.01 17.99
N ILE A 43 1.74 7.99 17.68
CA ILE A 43 1.32 9.38 17.61
C ILE A 43 1.42 9.87 16.17
N ARG A 44 0.31 10.42 15.69
CA ARG A 44 0.24 11.17 14.47
C ARG A 44 0.54 12.62 14.76
N LEU A 45 1.39 13.23 13.94
CA LEU A 45 1.58 14.67 13.86
C LEU A 45 1.15 15.18 12.50
N THR A 46 0.47 16.32 12.48
CA THR A 46 0.11 17.02 11.25
C THR A 46 0.50 18.49 11.37
N GLU A 47 1.21 19.02 10.38
CA GLU A 47 1.47 20.46 10.27
C GLU A 47 0.14 21.20 10.05
N SER A 48 -0.16 22.15 10.93
CA SER A 48 -1.40 22.92 10.88
C SER A 48 -1.32 24.00 9.80
N LEU A 49 -2.31 24.05 8.91
CA LEU A 49 -2.46 25.10 7.90
C LEU A 49 -3.74 25.92 8.14
N ASN A 50 -3.96 26.33 9.39
CA ASN A 50 -5.18 26.98 9.88
C ASN A 50 -6.44 26.10 9.84
N ASP A 51 -6.25 24.79 9.80
CA ASP A 51 -7.30 23.75 9.79
C ASP A 51 -7.36 22.95 11.10
N GLU A 52 -6.56 23.31 12.11
CA GLU A 52 -6.43 22.56 13.35
C GLU A 52 -7.74 22.44 14.14
N HIS A 53 -8.55 23.50 14.17
CA HIS A 53 -9.84 23.48 14.85
C HIS A 53 -10.81 22.47 14.24
N GLU A 54 -10.89 22.45 12.90
CA GLU A 54 -11.73 21.49 12.18
C GLU A 54 -11.21 20.05 12.34
N MET A 55 -9.90 19.85 12.29
CA MET A 55 -9.29 18.54 12.51
C MET A 55 -9.62 17.98 13.91
N LEU A 56 -9.47 18.79 14.96
CA LEU A 56 -9.76 18.38 16.33
C LEU A 56 -11.26 18.11 16.54
N SER A 57 -12.12 18.92 15.92
CA SER A 57 -13.58 18.68 15.92
C SER A 57 -13.91 17.32 15.32
N ARG A 58 -13.30 16.97 14.18
CA ARG A 58 -13.49 15.67 13.53
C ARG A 58 -12.95 14.52 14.38
N TRP A 59 -11.77 14.65 14.97
CA TRP A 59 -11.24 13.63 15.87
C TRP A 59 -12.07 13.45 17.13
N GLN A 60 -12.68 14.51 17.67
CA GLN A 60 -13.63 14.40 18.78
C GLN A 60 -14.87 13.62 18.34
N GLN A 61 -15.48 13.97 17.21
CA GLN A 61 -16.65 13.25 16.69
C GLN A 61 -16.38 11.75 16.49
N VAL A 62 -15.20 11.41 15.95
CA VAL A 62 -14.81 10.02 15.75
C VAL A 62 -14.47 9.31 17.06
N ALA A 63 -13.87 10.00 18.04
CA ALA A 63 -13.65 9.43 19.37
C ALA A 63 -14.96 9.13 20.10
N ASP A 64 -15.98 9.98 19.93
CA ASP A 64 -17.31 9.83 20.55
C ASP A 64 -18.14 8.70 19.93
N LEU A 65 -17.78 8.21 18.72
CA LEU A 65 -18.43 7.07 18.09
C LEU A 65 -18.24 5.78 18.89
N GLY A 66 -17.05 5.57 19.47
CA GLY A 66 -16.75 4.36 20.26
C GLY A 66 -16.83 3.04 19.48
N GLU A 67 -16.66 3.09 18.17
CA GLU A 67 -16.82 1.93 17.28
C GLU A 67 -15.64 0.96 17.35
N GLU A 68 -15.93 -0.33 17.48
CA GLU A 68 -14.93 -1.38 17.67
C GLU A 68 -13.94 -1.49 16.51
N HIS A 69 -14.45 -1.35 15.28
CA HIS A 69 -13.67 -1.46 14.05
C HIS A 69 -13.03 -0.14 13.62
N LEU A 70 -13.00 0.89 14.47
CA LEU A 70 -12.21 2.10 14.25
C LEU A 70 -11.03 2.14 15.23
N VAL A 71 -9.86 2.53 14.73
CA VAL A 71 -8.68 2.73 15.59
C VAL A 71 -8.99 3.83 16.61
N THR A 72 -8.77 3.52 17.89
CA THR A 72 -9.14 4.43 18.97
C THR A 72 -8.19 5.63 19.01
N ILE A 73 -8.76 6.84 18.95
CA ILE A 73 -8.04 8.08 19.24
C ILE A 73 -8.09 8.31 20.75
N LYS A 74 -6.99 8.04 21.44
CA LYS A 74 -6.90 8.11 22.91
C LYS A 74 -6.83 9.54 23.44
N LYS A 75 -6.12 10.40 22.72
CA LYS A 75 -5.93 11.81 23.07
C LYS A 75 -5.52 12.59 21.84
N PHE A 76 -5.92 13.84 21.76
CA PHE A 76 -5.53 14.72 20.67
C PHE A 76 -5.46 16.16 21.15
N GLY A 77 -4.79 17.02 20.37
CA GLY A 77 -4.63 18.42 20.73
C GLY A 77 -3.74 19.17 19.76
N GLN A 78 -3.38 20.38 20.16
CA GLN A 78 -2.45 21.25 19.45
C GLN A 78 -1.14 21.33 20.22
N THR A 79 -0.05 21.50 19.49
CA THR A 79 1.28 21.78 20.03
C THR A 79 2.06 22.61 19.02
N SER A 80 3.21 23.14 19.42
CA SER A 80 4.19 23.66 18.48
C SER A 80 5.52 22.94 18.66
N PHE A 81 6.29 22.82 17.59
CA PHE A 81 7.68 22.35 17.63
C PHE A 81 8.56 23.30 16.80
N ASP A 82 9.57 23.89 17.43
CA ASP A 82 10.46 24.90 16.82
C ASP A 82 9.70 26.01 16.05
N GLY A 83 8.59 26.46 16.64
CA GLY A 83 7.73 27.50 16.05
C GLY A 83 6.77 27.02 14.94
N THR A 84 6.83 25.74 14.55
CA THR A 84 5.86 25.13 13.63
C THR A 84 4.62 24.68 14.41
N PRO A 85 3.41 25.18 14.08
CA PRO A 85 2.17 24.72 14.70
C PRO A 85 1.78 23.32 14.19
N LEU A 86 1.40 22.44 15.11
CA LEU A 86 1.07 21.05 14.85
C LEU A 86 -0.24 20.66 15.54
N ALA A 87 -1.05 19.85 14.86
CA ALA A 87 -2.07 19.04 15.50
C ALA A 87 -1.52 17.63 15.76
N TYR A 88 -1.85 17.04 16.89
CA TYR A 88 -1.45 15.67 17.23
C TYR A 88 -2.63 14.80 17.62
N ALA A 89 -2.56 13.52 17.28
CA ALA A 89 -3.49 12.48 17.70
C ALA A 89 -2.72 11.25 18.17
N LEU A 90 -2.93 10.88 19.43
CA LEU A 90 -2.41 9.66 20.05
C LEU A 90 -3.39 8.51 19.77
N LEU A 91 -2.95 7.57 18.96
CA LEU A 91 -3.69 6.39 18.56
C LEU A 91 -3.34 5.21 19.47
N GLU A 92 -4.23 4.21 19.53
CA GLU A 92 -3.86 2.92 20.09
C GLU A 92 -2.72 2.25 19.30
N LEU A 93 -2.01 1.34 19.97
CA LEU A 93 -0.93 0.59 19.33
C LEU A 93 -1.54 -0.45 18.39
N THR A 94 -0.97 -0.56 17.19
CA THR A 94 -1.41 -1.52 16.16
C THR A 94 -0.30 -2.51 15.87
N ASP A 95 -0.66 -3.77 15.59
CA ASP A 95 0.29 -4.86 15.43
C ASP A 95 0.84 -4.95 13.99
N ALA A 96 -0.04 -4.85 13.00
CA ALA A 96 0.31 -4.94 11.57
C ALA A 96 -0.71 -4.22 10.69
N SER A 97 -0.33 -3.92 9.45
CA SER A 97 -1.25 -3.41 8.43
C SER A 97 -1.63 -4.49 7.41
N LEU A 98 -2.83 -4.38 6.81
CA LEU A 98 -3.25 -5.24 5.70
C LEU A 98 -2.27 -5.15 4.52
N ALA A 99 -1.65 -3.98 4.31
CA ALA A 99 -0.59 -3.82 3.31
C ALA A 99 0.60 -4.77 3.51
N ASP A 100 0.95 -5.10 4.75
CA ASP A 100 2.05 -6.03 5.03
C ASP A 100 1.71 -7.44 4.56
N ILE A 101 0.47 -7.89 4.79
CA ILE A 101 -0.02 -9.20 4.37
C ILE A 101 -0.11 -9.26 2.84
N LEU A 102 -0.70 -8.24 2.21
CA LEU A 102 -0.89 -8.20 0.75
C LEU A 102 0.43 -8.09 -0.04
N ARG A 103 1.55 -7.70 0.59
CA ARG A 103 2.88 -7.78 -0.03
C ARG A 103 3.37 -9.23 -0.17
N GLU A 104 2.91 -10.13 0.69
CA GLU A 104 3.34 -11.52 0.71
C GLU A 104 2.39 -12.43 -0.08
N ARG A 105 1.07 -12.23 0.07
CA ARG A 105 0.06 -13.08 -0.56
C ARG A 105 -1.32 -12.41 -0.65
N PRO A 106 -2.20 -12.85 -1.57
CA PRO A 106 -3.62 -12.54 -1.45
C PRO A 106 -4.24 -13.19 -0.21
N LEU A 107 -5.34 -12.61 0.24
CA LEU A 107 -6.22 -13.20 1.25
C LEU A 107 -7.07 -14.31 0.65
N THR A 108 -7.46 -15.25 1.50
CA THR A 108 -8.50 -16.22 1.19
C THR A 108 -9.87 -15.54 1.16
N PRO A 109 -10.89 -16.15 0.52
CA PRO A 109 -12.25 -15.62 0.57
C PRO A 109 -12.78 -15.45 2.00
N ALA A 110 -12.47 -16.37 2.91
CA ALA A 110 -12.90 -16.29 4.31
C ALA A 110 -12.27 -15.10 5.05
N GLU A 111 -10.95 -14.93 4.95
CA GLU A 111 -10.24 -13.76 5.50
C GLU A 111 -10.77 -12.44 4.91
N THR A 112 -11.09 -12.44 3.61
CA THR A 112 -11.65 -11.25 2.95
C THR A 112 -13.07 -10.92 3.46
N VAL A 113 -13.86 -11.94 3.84
CA VAL A 113 -15.18 -11.72 4.46
C VAL A 113 -15.03 -11.05 5.83
N GLU A 114 -14.06 -11.47 6.64
CA GLU A 114 -13.76 -10.86 7.95
C GLU A 114 -13.31 -9.39 7.81
N VAL A 115 -12.44 -9.10 6.84
CA VAL A 115 -12.08 -7.71 6.48
C VAL A 115 -13.33 -6.94 6.05
N GLY A 116 -14.14 -7.53 5.17
CA GLY A 116 -15.38 -6.93 4.69
C GLY A 116 -16.33 -6.53 5.82
N HIS A 117 -16.64 -7.44 6.75
CA HIS A 117 -17.52 -7.13 7.89
C HIS A 117 -16.99 -5.99 8.74
N SER A 118 -15.70 -6.03 9.07
CA SER A 118 -15.08 -5.01 9.92
C SER A 118 -15.13 -3.63 9.28
N LEU A 119 -14.81 -3.53 7.98
CA LEU A 119 -14.83 -2.26 7.26
C LEU A 119 -16.25 -1.75 7.00
N VAL A 120 -17.20 -2.63 6.70
CA VAL A 120 -18.61 -2.25 6.53
C VAL A 120 -19.16 -1.68 7.83
N ALA A 121 -18.90 -2.30 8.98
CA ALA A 121 -19.33 -1.79 10.28
C ALA A 121 -18.72 -0.39 10.56
N ALA A 122 -17.41 -0.24 10.37
CA ALA A 122 -16.72 1.04 10.55
C ALA A 122 -17.29 2.15 9.64
N LEU A 123 -17.48 1.86 8.35
CA LEU A 123 -18.01 2.84 7.40
C LEU A 123 -19.47 3.19 7.68
N LYS A 124 -20.31 2.22 8.07
CA LYS A 124 -21.71 2.50 8.44
C LYS A 124 -21.77 3.49 9.60
N ALA A 125 -20.93 3.29 10.62
CA ALA A 125 -20.89 4.18 11.77
C ALA A 125 -20.41 5.60 11.42
N LEU A 126 -19.39 5.71 10.57
CA LEU A 126 -18.95 7.02 10.03
C LEU A 126 -20.08 7.68 9.23
N HIS A 127 -20.68 6.96 8.28
CA HIS A 127 -21.70 7.49 7.38
C HIS A 127 -22.96 7.92 8.11
N ALA A 128 -23.29 7.30 9.25
CA ALA A 128 -24.38 7.68 10.13
C ALA A 128 -24.16 9.02 10.87
N LYS A 129 -22.92 9.52 10.92
CA LYS A 129 -22.57 10.84 11.46
C LYS A 129 -22.20 11.85 10.36
N ASP A 130 -22.54 11.55 9.11
CA ASP A 130 -22.12 12.34 7.95
C ASP A 130 -20.60 12.51 7.89
N LEU A 131 -19.88 11.44 8.22
CA LEU A 131 -18.44 11.32 8.09
C LEU A 131 -18.09 10.31 6.99
N VAL A 132 -16.99 10.55 6.27
CA VAL A 132 -16.43 9.67 5.23
C VAL A 132 -14.95 9.45 5.48
N HIS A 133 -14.42 8.31 5.03
CA HIS A 133 -13.03 7.94 5.25
C HIS A 133 -12.09 8.45 4.14
N GLU A 134 -12.52 8.41 2.87
CA GLU A 134 -11.82 8.83 1.64
C GLU A 134 -10.46 8.18 1.34
N HIS A 135 -9.87 7.45 2.28
CA HIS A 135 -8.51 6.91 2.19
C HIS A 135 -8.45 5.41 2.45
N LEU A 136 -9.43 4.65 1.93
CA LEU A 136 -9.44 3.18 2.07
C LEU A 136 -8.33 2.56 1.23
N THR A 137 -7.17 2.41 1.84
CA THR A 137 -6.02 1.70 1.27
C THR A 137 -5.62 0.53 2.18
N PRO A 138 -4.83 -0.45 1.70
CA PRO A 138 -4.33 -1.54 2.55
C PRO A 138 -3.58 -1.04 3.79
N GLU A 139 -2.94 0.13 3.74
CA GLU A 139 -2.23 0.71 4.87
C GLU A 139 -3.16 1.33 5.92
N SER A 140 -4.41 1.63 5.55
CA SER A 140 -5.42 2.17 6.47
C SER A 140 -6.14 1.09 7.27
N VAL A 141 -5.99 -0.19 6.92
CA VAL A 141 -6.58 -1.32 7.63
C VAL A 141 -5.52 -1.96 8.52
N LEU A 142 -5.78 -1.99 9.82
CA LEU A 142 -4.81 -2.29 10.86
C LEU A 142 -5.35 -3.40 11.77
N ALA A 143 -4.46 -4.28 12.22
CA ALA A 143 -4.77 -5.29 13.22
C ALA A 143 -4.46 -4.76 14.63
N VAL A 144 -5.38 -4.96 15.57
CA VAL A 144 -5.19 -4.71 17.01
C VAL A 144 -5.64 -5.96 17.76
N GLY A 145 -4.70 -6.79 18.17
CA GLY A 145 -4.97 -8.15 18.61
C GLY A 145 -5.67 -8.94 17.50
N GLU A 146 -6.83 -9.51 17.83
CA GLU A 146 -7.66 -10.28 16.88
C GLU A 146 -8.68 -9.41 16.13
N VAL A 147 -8.67 -8.10 16.34
CA VAL A 147 -9.68 -7.19 15.75
C VAL A 147 -9.08 -6.45 14.57
N ILE A 148 -9.79 -6.48 13.44
CA ILE A 148 -9.50 -5.67 12.25
C ILE A 148 -10.14 -4.29 12.45
N LYS A 149 -9.33 -3.25 12.34
CA LYS A 149 -9.75 -1.86 12.52
C LYS A 149 -9.34 -0.98 11.34
N LEU A 150 -10.20 -0.04 10.98
CA LEU A 150 -9.93 1.02 10.02
C LEU A 150 -9.34 2.23 10.73
N ARG A 151 -8.36 2.87 10.10
CA ARG A 151 -7.73 4.10 10.59
C ARG A 151 -8.79 5.19 10.73
N SER A 152 -8.84 5.84 11.89
CA SER A 152 -9.89 6.82 12.24
C SER A 152 -9.45 8.28 12.05
N ASP A 153 -8.16 8.51 11.84
CA ASP A 153 -7.54 9.82 11.86
C ASP A 153 -7.76 10.60 10.55
N CYS A 154 -8.03 9.91 9.45
CA CYS A 154 -8.18 10.47 8.10
C CYS A 154 -9.59 10.96 7.77
N VAL A 155 -10.54 10.77 8.68
CA VAL A 155 -11.97 11.03 8.47
C VAL A 155 -12.25 12.49 8.12
N ARG A 156 -13.19 12.69 7.20
CA ARG A 156 -13.72 13.99 6.78
C ARG A 156 -15.23 14.06 6.96
N GLU A 157 -15.74 15.28 7.00
CA GLU A 157 -17.18 15.50 6.96
C GLU A 157 -17.68 15.33 5.52
N ALA A 158 -18.78 14.61 5.37
CA ALA A 158 -19.55 14.50 4.14
C ALA A 158 -20.40 15.76 3.98
N THR A 159 -19.75 16.90 3.75
CA THR A 159 -20.43 18.18 3.51
C THR A 159 -20.78 18.33 2.04
N ASN A 160 -21.82 19.13 1.78
CA ASN A 160 -22.13 19.54 0.42
C ASN A 160 -21.12 20.63 0.01
N ASP A 161 -20.21 20.30 -0.89
CA ASP A 161 -19.33 21.27 -1.54
C ASP A 161 -19.85 21.60 -2.95
N LEU A 162 -19.16 22.48 -3.69
CA LEU A 162 -19.61 22.88 -5.02
C LEU A 162 -19.52 21.75 -6.06
N ASP A 163 -18.75 20.69 -5.77
CA ASP A 163 -18.38 19.64 -6.73
C ASP A 163 -19.02 18.28 -6.37
N HIS A 164 -19.43 18.05 -5.11
CA HIS A 164 -19.81 16.77 -4.55
C HIS A 164 -20.91 16.87 -3.48
N THR A 165 -21.91 15.99 -3.59
CA THR A 165 -22.93 15.79 -2.54
C THR A 165 -22.43 14.84 -1.46
N PRO A 166 -22.97 14.89 -0.22
CA PRO A 166 -22.64 13.93 0.83
C PRO A 166 -22.79 12.47 0.40
N GLU A 167 -23.84 12.15 -0.36
CA GLU A 167 -24.10 10.80 -0.88
C GLU A 167 -23.02 10.37 -1.89
N ALA A 168 -22.54 11.29 -2.73
CA ALA A 168 -21.45 10.98 -3.66
C ALA A 168 -20.14 10.68 -2.91
N LEU A 169 -19.86 11.39 -1.81
CA LEU A 169 -18.70 11.11 -0.95
C LEU A 169 -18.84 9.75 -0.25
N LYS A 170 -20.02 9.44 0.30
CA LYS A 170 -20.30 8.12 0.88
C LYS A 170 -20.16 7.01 -0.16
N GLN A 171 -20.64 7.23 -1.39
CA GLN A 171 -20.49 6.26 -2.47
C GLN A 171 -19.02 6.05 -2.90
N ARG A 172 -18.16 7.08 -2.79
CA ARG A 172 -16.72 6.93 -3.03
C ARG A 172 -16.06 6.00 -2.01
N ASP A 173 -16.46 6.03 -0.75
CA ASP A 173 -15.98 5.05 0.25
C ASP A 173 -16.42 3.62 -0.11
N VAL A 174 -17.67 3.44 -0.57
CA VAL A 174 -18.18 2.13 -1.01
C VAL A 174 -17.41 1.60 -2.22
N HIS A 175 -17.13 2.48 -3.19
CA HIS A 175 -16.29 2.15 -4.34
C HIS A 175 -14.88 1.72 -3.90
N ALA A 176 -14.24 2.50 -3.04
CA ALA A 176 -12.89 2.20 -2.54
C ALA A 176 -12.87 0.92 -1.69
N LEU A 177 -13.94 0.61 -0.95
CA LEU A 177 -14.10 -0.68 -0.28
C LEU A 177 -14.12 -1.83 -1.29
N ALA A 178 -14.88 -1.70 -2.38
CA ALA A 178 -14.93 -2.72 -3.42
C ALA A 178 -13.58 -2.95 -4.12
N GLU A 179 -12.85 -1.87 -4.41
CA GLU A 179 -11.46 -1.93 -4.91
C GLU A 179 -10.53 -2.65 -3.92
N LEU A 180 -10.66 -2.33 -2.62
CA LEU A 180 -9.84 -2.94 -1.58
C LEU A 180 -10.14 -4.44 -1.42
N LEU A 181 -11.40 -4.85 -1.43
CA LEU A 181 -11.80 -6.25 -1.37
C LEU A 181 -11.32 -7.03 -2.60
N LEU A 182 -11.38 -6.41 -3.79
CA LEU A 182 -10.80 -6.99 -5.00
C LEU A 182 -9.29 -7.20 -4.83
N ARG A 183 -8.59 -6.17 -4.37
CA ARG A 183 -7.14 -6.22 -4.13
C ARG A 183 -6.76 -7.26 -3.07
N CYS A 184 -7.60 -7.48 -2.06
CA CYS A 184 -7.40 -8.55 -1.09
C CYS A 184 -7.35 -9.93 -1.77
N LEU A 185 -8.23 -10.18 -2.73
CA LEU A 185 -8.37 -11.48 -3.39
C LEU A 185 -7.36 -11.70 -4.52
N THR A 186 -6.93 -10.63 -5.18
CA THR A 186 -6.18 -10.73 -6.46
C THR A 186 -4.82 -10.05 -6.44
N LEU A 187 -4.53 -9.22 -5.43
CA LEU A 187 -3.42 -8.26 -5.38
C LEU A 187 -3.48 -7.14 -6.44
N ASP A 188 -4.53 -7.10 -7.25
CA ASP A 188 -4.78 -6.06 -8.26
C ASP A 188 -6.06 -5.31 -7.90
N ALA A 189 -6.09 -3.99 -8.11
CA ALA A 189 -7.29 -3.18 -7.92
C ALA A 189 -8.18 -3.14 -9.17
N ASN A 190 -7.71 -3.68 -10.30
CA ASN A 190 -8.44 -3.60 -11.57
C ASN A 190 -9.27 -4.86 -11.82
N LEU A 191 -10.58 -4.67 -11.97
CA LEU A 191 -11.48 -5.74 -12.38
C LEU A 191 -11.39 -5.95 -13.89
N THR A 192 -11.04 -7.15 -14.33
CA THR A 192 -11.04 -7.51 -15.76
C THR A 192 -12.09 -8.59 -16.04
N PRO A 193 -12.56 -8.75 -17.28
CA PRO A 193 -13.48 -9.83 -17.64
C PRO A 193 -12.92 -11.25 -17.40
N ALA A 194 -11.60 -11.39 -17.26
CA ALA A 194 -10.94 -12.65 -16.96
C ALA A 194 -10.91 -12.97 -15.46
N THR A 195 -11.11 -11.96 -14.59
CA THR A 195 -11.07 -12.12 -13.14
C THR A 195 -12.23 -12.99 -12.67
N ARG A 196 -11.93 -14.12 -12.01
CA ARG A 196 -12.92 -15.02 -11.42
C ARG A 196 -12.87 -14.87 -9.90
N LEU A 197 -13.93 -14.32 -9.33
CA LEU A 197 -14.07 -14.16 -7.88
C LEU A 197 -14.99 -15.25 -7.32
N ALA A 198 -14.68 -15.73 -6.12
CA ALA A 198 -15.56 -16.63 -5.40
C ALA A 198 -16.74 -15.85 -4.81
N ALA A 199 -17.89 -16.52 -4.61
CA ALA A 199 -18.99 -15.94 -3.86
C ALA A 199 -18.54 -15.58 -2.42
N PRO A 200 -19.00 -14.46 -1.84
CA PRO A 200 -19.97 -13.50 -2.40
C PRO A 200 -19.34 -12.37 -3.26
N PHE A 201 -18.02 -12.37 -3.46
CA PHE A 201 -17.27 -11.28 -4.09
C PHE A 201 -17.51 -11.15 -5.60
N ASP A 202 -17.98 -12.21 -6.25
CA ASP A 202 -18.45 -12.18 -7.64
C ASP A 202 -19.59 -11.18 -7.88
N ARG A 203 -20.34 -10.84 -6.82
CA ARG A 203 -21.41 -9.84 -6.85
C ARG A 203 -21.00 -8.54 -6.17
N ILE A 204 -20.38 -8.63 -4.98
CA ILE A 204 -20.00 -7.45 -4.18
C ILE A 204 -19.09 -6.52 -4.97
N VAL A 205 -18.00 -7.05 -5.55
CA VAL A 205 -16.99 -6.22 -6.21
C VAL A 205 -17.57 -5.46 -7.41
N PRO A 206 -18.16 -6.11 -8.44
CA PRO A 206 -18.66 -5.36 -9.59
C PRO A 206 -19.78 -4.36 -9.22
N ARG A 207 -20.66 -4.71 -8.27
CA ARG A 207 -21.78 -3.84 -7.86
C ARG A 207 -21.36 -2.69 -6.94
N GLY A 208 -20.28 -2.86 -6.18
CA GLY A 208 -19.68 -1.75 -5.43
C GLY A 208 -18.93 -0.79 -6.35
N LEU A 209 -18.21 -1.34 -7.35
CA LEU A 209 -17.44 -0.54 -8.32
C LEU A 209 -18.34 0.29 -9.25
N ASP A 210 -19.44 -0.28 -9.75
CA ASP A 210 -20.40 0.43 -10.62
C ASP A 210 -21.35 1.36 -9.86
N GLY A 211 -21.31 1.32 -8.53
CA GLY A 211 -22.12 2.14 -7.63
C GLY A 211 -23.57 1.67 -7.45
N ALA A 212 -23.91 0.46 -7.93
CA ALA A 212 -25.25 -0.09 -7.76
C ALA A 212 -25.54 -0.56 -6.33
N TRP A 213 -24.53 -0.90 -5.55
CA TRP A 213 -24.65 -1.32 -4.15
C TRP A 213 -24.07 -0.26 -3.19
N GLY A 214 -24.72 -0.11 -2.04
CA GLY A 214 -24.22 0.60 -0.87
C GLY A 214 -23.74 -0.37 0.22
N LEU A 215 -23.45 0.16 1.42
CA LEU A 215 -22.94 -0.65 2.53
C LEU A 215 -23.95 -1.70 3.02
N ASP A 216 -25.26 -1.43 2.93
CA ASP A 216 -26.29 -2.37 3.39
C ASP A 216 -26.40 -3.60 2.48
N GLU A 217 -26.35 -3.42 1.16
CA GLU A 217 -26.34 -4.54 0.22
C GLU A 217 -25.06 -5.37 0.34
N ILE A 218 -23.91 -4.73 0.57
CA ILE A 218 -22.63 -5.43 0.78
C ILE A 218 -22.69 -6.24 2.08
N ASP A 219 -23.17 -5.64 3.17
CA ASP A 219 -23.31 -6.33 4.47
C ASP A 219 -24.19 -7.58 4.37
N ALA A 220 -25.34 -7.44 3.69
CA ALA A 220 -26.27 -8.55 3.47
C ALA A 220 -25.68 -9.63 2.56
N ALA A 221 -24.77 -9.30 1.65
CA ALA A 221 -24.09 -10.28 0.82
C ALA A 221 -22.94 -11.00 1.56
N LEU A 222 -22.26 -10.31 2.48
CA LEU A 222 -21.21 -10.88 3.33
C LEU A 222 -21.80 -11.82 4.40
N THR A 223 -23.00 -11.51 4.92
CA THR A 223 -23.75 -12.36 5.84
C THR A 223 -24.77 -13.18 5.07
N PRO A 224 -24.45 -14.38 4.52
CA PRO A 224 -25.47 -15.19 3.87
C PRO A 224 -26.59 -15.48 4.90
N PRO A 225 -27.87 -15.39 4.52
CA PRO A 225 -28.95 -15.77 5.40
C PRO A 225 -28.72 -17.21 5.86
N PRO A 226 -29.03 -17.57 7.12
CA PRO A 226 -28.92 -18.95 7.57
C PRO A 226 -29.68 -19.81 6.57
N THR A 227 -28.96 -20.72 5.91
CA THR A 227 -29.56 -21.72 5.03
C THR A 227 -30.73 -22.32 5.82
N PRO A 228 -31.98 -22.25 5.33
CA PRO A 228 -33.07 -22.91 6.04
C PRO A 228 -32.64 -24.35 6.24
N GLU A 229 -32.55 -24.79 7.50
CA GLU A 229 -32.30 -26.18 7.86
C GLU A 229 -33.25 -27.01 6.99
N VAL A 230 -32.69 -27.72 6.01
CA VAL A 230 -33.44 -28.72 5.27
C VAL A 230 -33.75 -29.79 6.30
N LYS A 231 -34.93 -29.69 6.92
CA LYS A 231 -35.48 -30.73 7.78
C LYS A 231 -35.32 -32.03 6.99
N PRO A 232 -34.57 -33.03 7.50
CA PRO A 232 -34.28 -34.23 6.73
C PRO A 232 -35.59 -34.77 6.16
N LEU A 233 -35.62 -35.05 4.85
CA LEU A 233 -36.81 -35.56 4.16
C LEU A 233 -37.22 -36.97 4.62
N VAL A 234 -36.58 -37.48 5.66
CA VAL A 234 -36.77 -38.79 6.24
C VAL A 234 -37.19 -38.58 7.71
N PRO A 235 -38.40 -39.03 8.11
CA PRO A 235 -38.83 -38.97 9.51
C PRO A 235 -37.79 -39.63 10.42
N GLU A 236 -37.50 -39.05 11.58
CA GLU A 236 -36.57 -39.59 12.58
C GLU A 236 -36.83 -41.08 12.91
N GLY A 237 -38.09 -41.52 12.79
CA GLY A 237 -38.48 -42.93 12.98
C GLY A 237 -37.84 -43.91 11.98
N VAL A 238 -37.55 -43.48 10.75
CA VAL A 238 -36.92 -44.36 9.73
C VAL A 238 -35.40 -44.44 9.96
N ILE A 239 -34.79 -43.34 10.40
CA ILE A 239 -33.35 -43.30 10.75
C ILE A 239 -33.11 -44.13 12.03
N ALA A 240 -34.00 -44.01 13.02
CA ALA A 240 -33.96 -44.82 14.24
C ALA A 240 -34.19 -46.32 13.96
N ALA A 241 -35.11 -46.68 13.05
CA ALA A 241 -35.33 -48.06 12.64
C ALA A 241 -34.11 -48.67 11.91
N ALA A 242 -33.45 -47.88 11.06
CA ALA A 242 -32.23 -48.31 10.37
C ALA A 242 -31.05 -48.51 11.36
N HIS A 243 -30.91 -47.62 12.34
CA HIS A 243 -29.90 -47.77 13.40
C HIS A 243 -30.20 -48.98 14.30
N ALA A 244 -31.45 -49.21 14.70
CA ALA A 244 -31.83 -50.37 15.51
C ALA A 244 -31.61 -51.70 14.77
N ALA A 245 -31.90 -51.75 13.47
CA ALA A 245 -31.63 -52.94 12.64
C ALA A 245 -30.12 -53.20 12.49
N ALA A 246 -29.31 -52.15 12.36
CA ALA A 246 -27.85 -52.27 12.30
C ALA A 246 -27.22 -52.69 13.64
N GLU A 247 -27.77 -52.21 14.77
CA GLU A 247 -27.34 -52.59 16.13
C GLU A 247 -27.66 -54.07 16.42
N THR A 248 -28.85 -54.54 16.02
CA THR A 248 -29.28 -55.94 16.18
C THR A 248 -28.40 -56.89 15.38
N HIS A 249 -28.09 -56.55 14.11
CA HIS A 249 -27.19 -57.34 13.28
C HIS A 249 -25.77 -57.38 13.86
N ARG A 250 -25.28 -56.27 14.44
CA ARG A 250 -23.97 -56.19 15.10
C ARG A 250 -23.90 -57.08 16.34
N LEU A 251 -24.98 -57.19 17.11
CA LEU A 251 -25.07 -58.03 18.30
C LEU A 251 -25.14 -59.53 17.94
N GLU A 252 -25.88 -59.91 16.88
CA GLU A 252 -25.89 -61.29 16.37
C GLU A 252 -24.52 -61.76 15.88
N LEU A 253 -23.75 -60.89 15.20
CA LEU A 253 -22.37 -61.19 14.79
C LEU A 253 -21.38 -61.26 15.96
N ALA A 254 -21.64 -60.55 17.06
CA ALA A 254 -20.79 -60.58 18.25
C ALA A 254 -21.00 -61.85 19.09
N ASP A 255 -22.23 -62.38 19.14
CA ASP A 255 -22.57 -63.61 19.87
C ASP A 255 -22.02 -64.86 19.16
N ALA A 256 -21.95 -64.83 17.82
CA ALA A 256 -21.35 -65.89 17.01
C ALA A 256 -19.81 -65.98 17.13
N ALA A 257 -19.14 -64.96 17.67
CA ALA A 257 -17.68 -64.88 17.77
C ALA A 257 -17.09 -65.34 19.12
N GLN A 258 -17.91 -65.78 20.09
CA GLN A 258 -17.46 -66.18 21.44
C GLN A 258 -17.16 -67.68 21.63
N ALA A 259 -17.08 -68.47 20.55
CA ALA A 259 -16.85 -69.93 20.64
C ALA A 259 -15.50 -70.37 20.06
N GLU A 260 -14.37 -69.89 20.60
CA GLU A 260 -13.06 -70.58 20.54
C GLU A 260 -12.14 -70.01 21.66
N PRO A 261 -11.54 -70.83 22.54
CA PRO A 261 -10.62 -70.34 23.58
C PRO A 261 -9.22 -70.04 23.01
N TYR A 262 -8.72 -68.81 23.16
CA TYR A 262 -7.35 -68.43 22.83
C TYR A 262 -6.52 -68.17 24.10
N GLU A 263 -5.40 -68.89 24.24
CA GLU A 263 -4.41 -68.76 25.32
C GLU A 263 -3.51 -67.52 25.14
N PRO A 264 -3.15 -66.79 26.21
CA PRO A 264 -2.55 -65.46 26.10
C PRO A 264 -1.02 -65.51 25.97
N VAL A 265 -0.47 -64.90 24.92
CA VAL A 265 0.95 -64.54 24.89
C VAL A 265 1.12 -63.18 25.56
N GLN A 266 1.76 -63.19 26.74
CA GLN A 266 2.19 -61.99 27.45
C GLN A 266 3.37 -61.34 26.73
N ALA A 267 3.16 -60.17 26.15
CA ALA A 267 4.22 -59.21 25.86
C ALA A 267 3.90 -57.93 26.65
N GLU A 268 4.69 -57.66 27.68
CA GLU A 268 4.58 -56.46 28.49
C GLU A 268 4.91 -55.22 27.63
N LEU A 269 3.92 -54.34 27.47
CA LEU A 269 4.11 -52.96 27.07
C LEU A 269 3.52 -52.08 28.18
N PRO A 270 4.26 -51.05 28.65
CA PRO A 270 3.83 -50.27 29.80
C PRO A 270 2.57 -49.46 29.50
N LEU A 271 1.57 -49.62 30.38
CA LEU A 271 0.38 -48.78 30.47
C LEU A 271 0.76 -47.30 30.52
N GLN A 272 0.39 -46.53 29.50
CA GLN A 272 0.19 -45.10 29.63
C GLN A 272 -1.30 -44.79 29.41
N SER A 273 -1.93 -44.36 30.50
CA SER A 273 -3.29 -43.83 30.52
C SER A 273 -3.42 -42.64 29.56
N ALA A 274 -4.17 -42.81 28.48
CA ALA A 274 -4.63 -41.69 27.66
C ALA A 274 -5.75 -40.94 28.39
N ARG A 275 -5.36 -40.04 29.30
CA ARG A 275 -6.20 -38.89 29.64
C ARG A 275 -6.26 -38.02 28.39
N VAL A 276 -7.46 -37.76 27.90
CA VAL A 276 -7.73 -36.80 26.82
C VAL A 276 -7.28 -35.42 27.28
N SER A 277 -6.08 -35.02 26.88
CA SER A 277 -5.53 -33.68 27.11
C SER A 277 -5.96 -32.77 25.97
N ARG A 278 -6.88 -31.86 26.32
CA ARG A 278 -7.15 -30.55 25.73
C ARG A 278 -5.88 -29.94 25.12
N ILE A 279 -5.91 -29.64 23.82
CA ILE A 279 -4.80 -28.96 23.12
C ILE A 279 -4.78 -27.51 23.58
N TYR A 280 -4.01 -27.24 24.63
CA TYR A 280 -3.47 -25.94 24.98
C TYR A 280 -2.01 -25.97 24.51
N SER A 281 -1.69 -25.18 23.48
CA SER A 281 -0.30 -24.93 23.09
C SER A 281 0.18 -23.67 23.83
N PRO A 282 0.99 -23.77 24.90
CA PRO A 282 1.71 -22.60 25.37
C PRO A 282 2.74 -22.23 24.31
N VAL A 283 2.73 -20.96 23.88
CA VAL A 283 3.81 -20.35 23.11
C VAL A 283 5.11 -20.52 23.91
N LYS A 284 5.94 -21.49 23.53
CA LYS A 284 7.35 -21.52 23.94
C LYS A 284 8.05 -20.45 23.12
N ALA A 285 8.66 -19.49 23.79
CA ALA A 285 9.59 -18.55 23.18
C ALA A 285 10.62 -19.32 22.33
N ALA A 286 10.77 -18.92 21.07
CA ALA A 286 11.76 -19.50 20.18
C ALA A 286 13.17 -19.33 20.77
N PRO A 287 14.02 -20.38 20.77
CA PRO A 287 15.43 -20.21 21.11
C PRO A 287 16.09 -19.36 20.02
N LYS A 288 16.73 -18.26 20.42
CA LYS A 288 17.52 -17.40 19.52
C LYS A 288 18.57 -18.27 18.81
N PRO A 289 18.65 -18.27 17.47
CA PRO A 289 19.71 -19.00 16.78
C PRO A 289 21.07 -18.38 17.11
N PRO A 290 22.14 -19.18 17.28
CA PRO A 290 23.46 -18.65 17.55
C PRO A 290 23.91 -17.79 16.36
N LEU A 291 24.38 -16.59 16.67
CA LEU A 291 24.78 -15.48 15.78
C LEU A 291 25.91 -15.83 14.78
N PHE A 292 26.32 -17.09 14.67
CA PHE A 292 27.41 -17.54 13.80
C PHE A 292 27.00 -17.89 12.36
N TRP A 293 25.71 -18.18 12.09
CA TRP A 293 25.27 -18.55 10.74
C TRP A 293 24.94 -17.36 9.83
N GLY A 294 24.61 -16.19 10.41
CA GLY A 294 24.36 -14.96 9.64
C GLY A 294 25.59 -14.45 8.88
N GLY A 295 26.78 -14.65 9.44
CA GLY A 295 28.05 -14.30 8.79
C GLY A 295 28.37 -15.16 7.58
N VAL A 296 28.01 -16.45 7.61
CA VAL A 296 28.26 -17.39 6.50
C VAL A 296 27.32 -17.12 5.33
N ALA A 297 26.05 -16.80 5.59
CA ALA A 297 25.09 -16.43 4.55
C ALA A 297 25.43 -15.09 3.89
N ALA A 298 25.83 -14.09 4.68
CA ALA A 298 26.30 -12.80 4.17
C ALA A 298 27.59 -12.94 3.35
N ALA A 299 28.55 -13.76 3.81
CA ALA A 299 29.78 -14.02 3.06
C ALA A 299 29.53 -14.80 1.76
N ALA A 300 28.58 -15.75 1.75
CA ALA A 300 28.18 -16.48 0.55
C ALA A 300 27.52 -15.56 -0.48
N LEU A 301 26.63 -14.65 -0.04
CA LEU A 301 25.98 -13.66 -0.92
C LEU A 301 26.99 -12.64 -1.46
N LEU A 302 27.96 -12.22 -0.65
CA LEU A 302 29.01 -11.28 -1.07
C LEU A 302 30.01 -11.96 -2.02
N ALA A 303 30.33 -13.24 -1.81
CA ALA A 303 31.12 -14.03 -2.75
C ALA A 303 30.39 -14.25 -4.08
N LEU A 304 29.09 -14.54 -4.06
CA LEU A 304 28.25 -14.64 -5.26
C LEU A 304 28.19 -13.32 -6.02
N PHE A 305 28.07 -12.20 -5.31
CA PHE A 305 28.08 -10.85 -5.88
C PHE A 305 29.43 -10.49 -6.53
N VAL A 306 30.55 -10.88 -5.91
CA VAL A 306 31.90 -10.66 -6.45
C VAL A 306 32.18 -11.55 -7.66
N VAL A 307 31.78 -12.83 -7.63
CA VAL A 307 31.91 -13.75 -8.77
C VAL A 307 31.07 -13.26 -9.95
N TRP A 308 29.85 -12.80 -9.70
CA TRP A 308 28.99 -12.18 -10.72
C TRP A 308 29.65 -10.98 -11.38
N HIS A 309 30.25 -10.08 -10.60
CA HIS A 309 30.95 -8.91 -11.14
C HIS A 309 32.24 -9.24 -11.90
N LEU A 310 32.95 -10.30 -11.52
CA LEU A 310 34.16 -10.76 -12.24
C LEU A 310 33.83 -11.47 -13.55
N VAL A 311 32.64 -12.10 -13.67
CA VAL A 311 32.17 -12.73 -14.91
C VAL A 311 31.57 -11.71 -15.88
N GLN A 312 30.97 -10.62 -15.39
CA GLN A 312 30.49 -9.51 -16.23
C GLN A 312 31.61 -8.58 -16.76
N GLY A 313 32.86 -8.77 -16.32
CA GLY A 313 34.01 -7.92 -16.66
C GLY A 313 34.99 -8.46 -17.71
N ARG A 314 34.60 -9.39 -18.59
CA ARG A 314 35.48 -9.88 -19.66
C ARG A 314 34.79 -9.96 -21.03
N PRO A 315 35.01 -8.99 -21.96
CA PRO A 315 34.68 -9.21 -23.35
C PRO A 315 35.68 -10.22 -23.93
N VAL A 316 35.19 -11.41 -24.30
CA VAL A 316 35.97 -12.39 -25.05
C VAL A 316 35.97 -11.97 -26.51
N THR A 317 37.10 -11.42 -26.94
CA THR A 317 37.47 -11.22 -28.33
C THR A 317 37.63 -12.59 -29.00
N SER A 318 36.68 -12.99 -29.84
CA SER A 318 36.90 -14.10 -30.77
C SER A 318 37.43 -13.54 -32.09
N ALA A 319 38.76 -13.55 -32.20
CA ALA A 319 39.43 -13.49 -33.49
C ALA A 319 39.35 -14.87 -34.15
N THR A 320 38.76 -14.96 -35.34
CA THR A 320 39.00 -16.08 -36.26
C THR A 320 39.72 -15.53 -37.46
N ALA A 321 40.99 -15.91 -37.58
CA ALA A 321 41.80 -15.70 -38.76
C ALA A 321 41.41 -16.72 -39.84
N THR A 322 41.23 -16.26 -41.07
CA THR A 322 41.46 -17.07 -42.28
C THR A 322 42.09 -16.13 -43.32
N ALA A 323 43.24 -16.54 -43.82
CA ALA A 323 44.09 -15.83 -44.78
C ALA A 323 43.74 -16.24 -46.24
N PRO A 324 44.48 -15.83 -47.28
CA PRO A 324 44.30 -14.57 -48.01
C PRO A 324 44.08 -14.78 -49.53
N ALA A 325 43.52 -13.79 -50.23
CA ALA A 325 43.75 -13.59 -51.66
C ALA A 325 43.44 -12.14 -52.07
N ALA A 326 44.42 -11.49 -52.70
CA ALA A 326 44.29 -10.26 -53.48
C ALA A 326 44.58 -10.61 -54.96
N PRO A 327 44.55 -9.67 -55.93
CA PRO A 327 43.92 -8.33 -56.02
C PRO A 327 43.11 -8.18 -57.33
N ALA A 328 42.51 -6.99 -57.56
CA ALA A 328 42.63 -6.19 -58.81
C ALA A 328 41.39 -5.33 -59.13
N THR A 329 41.61 -3.99 -59.14
CA THR A 329 41.30 -3.02 -60.22
C THR A 329 39.83 -2.93 -60.71
N VAL A 330 39.15 -1.78 -60.84
CA VAL A 330 39.49 -0.54 -61.56
C VAL A 330 38.53 0.60 -61.14
N ALA A 331 39.05 1.83 -61.09
CA ALA A 331 38.35 3.13 -61.08
C ALA A 331 37.78 3.45 -62.51
N PRO A 332 37.13 4.61 -62.85
CA PRO A 332 37.24 5.96 -62.25
C PRO A 332 35.99 6.88 -62.25
N SER A 333 36.24 8.10 -61.75
CA SER A 333 35.44 9.26 -61.32
C SER A 333 34.61 10.03 -62.37
N PRO A 334 33.92 11.13 -61.98
CA PRO A 334 34.53 12.48 -62.02
C PRO A 334 34.23 13.38 -60.78
N ILE A 335 35.24 14.06 -60.21
CA ILE A 335 35.56 15.53 -60.29
C ILE A 335 34.48 16.43 -59.61
N LYS A 336 34.74 17.22 -58.54
CA LYS A 336 35.62 18.42 -58.45
C LYS A 336 35.91 18.87 -56.98
N THR A 337 37.20 19.12 -56.68
CA THR A 337 37.89 20.07 -55.74
C THR A 337 37.01 20.97 -54.82
N ILE A 338 37.18 21.13 -53.49
CA ILE A 338 38.31 21.34 -52.52
C ILE A 338 39.18 22.58 -52.78
N ASP A 339 39.21 23.50 -51.81
CA ASP A 339 40.38 24.16 -51.16
C ASP A 339 39.80 25.23 -50.17
N ASP A 340 40.34 25.56 -48.98
CA ASP A 340 41.63 25.29 -48.36
C ASP A 340 41.59 25.55 -46.82
N ALA A 341 42.63 25.07 -46.12
CA ALA A 341 42.91 24.95 -44.65
C ALA A 341 43.05 26.30 -43.83
N PRO A 342 43.38 26.36 -42.49
CA PRO A 342 43.96 25.35 -41.57
C PRO A 342 43.46 25.28 -40.07
N ASN A 343 44.03 24.31 -39.34
CA ASN A 343 43.85 23.81 -37.93
C ASN A 343 44.57 24.70 -36.84
N PRO A 344 44.69 24.36 -35.52
CA PRO A 344 43.79 24.12 -34.33
C PRO A 344 44.21 25.03 -33.09
N PRO A 345 43.91 24.78 -31.76
CA PRO A 345 43.11 23.75 -31.08
C PRO A 345 42.12 24.22 -29.96
N ALA A 346 41.34 23.25 -29.48
CA ALA A 346 40.69 23.16 -28.15
C ALA A 346 39.47 24.06 -27.89
N ALA A 347 38.28 23.49 -28.08
CA ALA A 347 37.10 23.85 -27.29
C ALA A 347 36.44 22.57 -26.77
N LYS A 348 36.56 22.35 -25.46
CA LYS A 348 35.67 21.47 -24.71
C LYS A 348 34.25 21.94 -24.99
N ALA A 349 33.40 21.07 -25.52
CA ALA A 349 31.97 21.30 -25.55
C ALA A 349 31.49 21.35 -24.09
N GLY A 350 31.41 22.58 -23.57
CA GLY A 350 30.83 22.88 -22.28
C GLY A 350 29.36 22.51 -22.32
N VAL A 351 28.93 21.80 -21.28
CA VAL A 351 27.54 21.64 -20.90
C VAL A 351 26.90 23.02 -20.91
N ALA A 352 25.97 23.25 -21.84
CA ALA A 352 25.18 24.47 -21.87
C ALA A 352 24.22 24.42 -20.66
N THR A 353 24.62 25.06 -19.58
CA THR A 353 23.75 25.42 -18.47
C THR A 353 22.66 26.33 -19.03
N VAL A 354 21.43 25.79 -19.14
CA VAL A 354 20.26 26.56 -19.55
C VAL A 354 20.02 27.65 -18.51
N ALA A 355 20.09 28.89 -18.97
CA ALA A 355 19.94 30.08 -18.14
C ALA A 355 18.56 30.13 -17.46
N THR A 356 18.59 30.31 -16.14
CA THR A 356 17.45 30.50 -15.24
C THR A 356 16.62 31.72 -15.68
N GLN A 357 15.42 31.50 -16.22
CA GLN A 357 14.50 32.61 -16.48
C GLN A 357 13.72 32.95 -15.19
N PRO A 358 13.87 34.15 -14.61
CA PRO A 358 13.15 34.52 -13.40
C PRO A 358 11.67 34.73 -13.69
N GLY A 359 10.78 34.08 -12.92
CA GLY A 359 9.34 34.22 -13.09
C GLY A 359 8.51 33.15 -12.38
N TRP A 360 7.19 33.20 -12.58
CA TRP A 360 6.28 32.13 -12.16
C TRP A 360 6.45 30.94 -13.09
N HIS A 361 6.47 29.74 -12.52
CA HIS A 361 6.53 28.49 -13.25
C HIS A 361 5.34 27.61 -12.84
N VAL A 362 4.80 26.84 -13.79
CA VAL A 362 3.79 25.82 -13.54
C VAL A 362 4.52 24.49 -13.37
N VAL A 363 4.58 23.94 -12.17
CA VAL A 363 5.27 22.69 -11.86
C VAL A 363 4.27 21.54 -11.94
N ALA A 364 4.57 20.54 -12.76
CA ALA A 364 3.74 19.36 -12.96
C ALA A 364 4.28 18.12 -12.23
N TYR A 365 5.62 17.95 -12.18
CA TYR A 365 6.26 16.83 -11.51
C TYR A 365 7.58 17.24 -10.86
N THR A 366 8.02 16.49 -9.85
CA THR A 366 9.28 16.74 -9.14
C THR A 366 10.08 15.44 -9.01
N TYR A 367 11.36 15.47 -9.35
CA TYR A 367 12.27 14.33 -9.31
C TYR A 367 13.56 14.63 -8.55
N ASN A 368 14.15 13.59 -7.96
CA ASN A 368 15.45 13.68 -7.29
C ASN A 368 16.63 13.54 -8.27
N HIS A 369 16.39 12.98 -9.46
CA HIS A 369 17.41 12.77 -10.50
C HIS A 369 17.03 13.48 -11.79
N GLU A 370 18.02 14.13 -12.42
CA GLU A 370 17.82 14.92 -13.64
C GLU A 370 17.35 14.06 -14.82
N ASP A 371 17.92 12.87 -14.97
CA ASP A 371 17.58 11.93 -16.05
C ASP A 371 16.10 11.53 -16.02
N GLN A 372 15.53 11.34 -14.83
CA GLN A 372 14.11 11.02 -14.66
C GLN A 372 13.21 12.21 -15.04
N ALA A 373 13.62 13.43 -14.69
CA ALA A 373 12.92 14.64 -15.10
C ALA A 373 12.95 14.80 -16.63
N TRP A 374 14.09 14.55 -17.27
CA TRP A 374 14.21 14.58 -18.73
C TRP A 374 13.38 13.50 -19.43
N GLN A 375 13.35 12.27 -18.90
CA GLN A 375 12.46 11.22 -19.40
C GLN A 375 10.98 11.63 -19.31
N LYS A 376 10.59 12.26 -18.20
CA LYS A 376 9.21 12.74 -18.04
C LYS A 376 8.90 13.90 -18.99
N VAL A 377 9.83 14.83 -19.20
CA VAL A 377 9.67 15.90 -20.21
C VAL A 377 9.53 15.33 -21.62
N ALA A 378 10.32 14.30 -21.97
CA ALA A 378 10.26 13.66 -23.28
C ALA A 378 8.89 13.01 -23.55
N SER A 379 8.36 12.26 -22.58
CA SER A 379 7.01 11.68 -22.67
C SER A 379 5.93 12.76 -22.73
N LEU A 380 5.99 13.76 -21.86
CA LEU A 380 5.01 14.85 -21.84
C LEU A 380 5.01 15.68 -23.12
N ARG A 381 6.17 15.83 -23.79
CA ARG A 381 6.27 16.53 -25.06
C ARG A 381 5.66 15.74 -26.22
N ALA A 382 5.67 14.41 -26.15
CA ALA A 382 5.03 13.55 -27.14
C ALA A 382 3.49 13.59 -27.02
N GLU A 383 2.97 13.65 -25.79
CA GLU A 383 1.53 13.67 -25.50
C GLU A 383 0.93 15.09 -25.55
N HIS A 384 1.68 16.09 -25.07
CA HIS A 384 1.21 17.46 -24.87
C HIS A 384 2.23 18.51 -25.34
N SER A 385 2.57 18.49 -26.63
CA SER A 385 3.57 19.39 -27.23
C SER A 385 3.25 20.90 -27.07
N SER A 386 1.97 21.26 -26.93
CA SER A 386 1.48 22.63 -26.71
C SER A 386 1.89 23.23 -25.37
N LEU A 387 2.13 22.41 -24.34
CA LEU A 387 2.43 22.85 -22.97
C LEU A 387 3.91 23.19 -22.74
N ARG A 388 4.77 22.99 -23.77
CA ARG A 388 6.22 23.28 -23.75
C ARG A 388 6.91 22.82 -22.44
N PRO A 389 6.92 21.51 -22.15
CA PRO A 389 7.54 21.02 -20.93
C PRO A 389 9.07 21.16 -20.96
N GLU A 390 9.64 21.55 -19.83
CA GLU A 390 11.09 21.70 -19.62
C GLU A 390 11.51 21.25 -18.21
N VAL A 391 12.80 20.93 -18.05
CA VAL A 391 13.38 20.64 -16.73
C VAL A 391 13.95 21.92 -16.16
N PHE A 392 13.49 22.28 -14.96
CA PHE A 392 13.94 23.44 -14.23
C PHE A 392 14.48 23.02 -12.85
N SER A 393 15.65 23.52 -12.48
CA SER A 393 16.17 23.41 -11.12
C SER A 393 16.52 24.81 -10.58
N PRO A 394 15.95 25.22 -9.44
CA PRO A 394 16.27 26.53 -8.84
C PRO A 394 17.73 26.67 -8.41
N SER A 395 18.39 25.55 -8.07
CA SER A 395 19.75 25.52 -7.49
C SER A 395 20.79 24.86 -8.39
N GLY A 396 20.40 24.37 -9.58
CA GLY A 396 21.25 23.55 -10.45
C GLY A 396 21.52 22.13 -9.89
N ARG A 397 20.83 21.73 -8.83
CA ARG A 397 20.87 20.40 -8.21
C ARG A 397 19.44 19.95 -7.84
N ALA A 398 19.28 18.72 -7.37
CA ALA A 398 17.98 18.23 -6.92
C ALA A 398 17.31 19.18 -5.90
N PRO A 399 15.98 19.36 -5.95
CA PRO A 399 15.04 18.66 -6.83
C PRO A 399 15.00 19.25 -8.26
N PHE A 400 14.82 18.37 -9.25
CA PHE A 400 14.60 18.71 -10.66
C PHE A 400 13.09 18.74 -10.92
N LEU A 401 12.59 19.88 -11.37
CA LEU A 401 11.18 20.16 -11.55
C LEU A 401 10.84 20.04 -13.04
N VAL A 402 9.73 19.36 -13.36
CA VAL A 402 9.15 19.37 -14.70
C VAL A 402 8.17 20.53 -14.75
N THR A 403 8.55 21.60 -15.45
CA THR A 403 7.74 22.81 -15.59
C THR A 403 7.08 22.87 -16.95
N LEU A 404 5.87 23.44 -17.00
CA LEU A 404 5.11 23.71 -18.22
C LEU A 404 5.33 25.17 -18.60
N GLY A 405 6.05 25.40 -19.70
CA GLY A 405 6.53 26.73 -20.08
C GLY A 405 7.65 27.27 -19.16
N GLY A 406 8.22 28.41 -19.58
CA GLY A 406 9.28 29.10 -18.84
C GLY A 406 8.75 30.16 -17.86
N GLY A 407 9.65 31.00 -17.34
CA GLY A 407 9.30 32.08 -16.43
C GLY A 407 8.23 33.01 -17.02
N MET A 408 7.03 33.00 -16.43
CA MET A 408 5.88 33.80 -16.88
C MET A 408 5.30 34.66 -15.76
N SER A 409 4.30 35.48 -16.07
CA SER A 409 3.56 36.23 -15.05
C SER A 409 2.63 35.31 -14.24
N ARG A 410 2.19 35.77 -13.06
CA ARG A 410 1.25 35.00 -12.22
C ARG A 410 -0.05 34.66 -12.95
N ALA A 411 -0.61 35.62 -13.68
CA ALA A 411 -1.87 35.44 -14.41
C ALA A 411 -1.74 34.41 -15.53
N GLU A 412 -0.61 34.42 -16.25
CA GLU A 412 -0.29 33.42 -17.28
C GLU A 412 -0.08 32.03 -16.68
N ALA A 413 0.63 31.95 -15.54
CA ALA A 413 0.84 30.67 -14.86
C ALA A 413 -0.47 30.05 -14.36
N GLU A 414 -1.40 30.87 -13.84
CA GLU A 414 -2.73 30.40 -13.43
C GLU A 414 -3.60 29.97 -14.62
N ALA A 415 -3.52 30.69 -15.74
CA ALA A 415 -4.20 30.31 -16.98
C ALA A 415 -3.65 28.98 -17.55
N LEU A 416 -2.33 28.83 -17.58
CA LEU A 416 -1.66 27.63 -18.08
C LEU A 416 -1.91 26.43 -17.16
N ARG A 417 -1.96 26.62 -15.84
CA ARG A 417 -2.37 25.57 -14.88
C ARG A 417 -3.80 25.09 -15.15
N ARG A 418 -4.75 26.00 -15.40
CA ARG A 418 -6.14 25.62 -15.76
C ARG A 418 -6.19 24.84 -17.06
N GLN A 419 -5.41 25.28 -18.06
CA GLN A 419 -5.32 24.59 -19.35
C GLN A 419 -4.71 23.19 -19.21
N ALA A 420 -3.58 23.06 -18.49
CA ALA A 420 -2.93 21.77 -18.24
C ALA A 420 -3.86 20.75 -17.59
N ARG A 421 -4.67 21.18 -16.60
CA ARG A 421 -5.66 20.32 -15.95
C ARG A 421 -6.79 19.91 -16.88
N LYS A 422 -7.23 20.81 -17.77
CA LYS A 422 -8.22 20.50 -18.80
C LYS A 422 -7.70 19.49 -19.82
N ASP A 423 -6.40 19.54 -20.11
CA ASP A 423 -5.72 18.63 -21.03
C ASP A 423 -5.35 17.28 -20.39
N GLY A 424 -5.79 17.01 -19.16
CA GLY A 424 -5.65 15.71 -18.50
C GLY A 424 -4.42 15.55 -17.62
N LEU A 425 -3.65 16.62 -17.39
CA LEU A 425 -2.54 16.55 -16.43
C LEU A 425 -3.06 16.43 -14.98
N PRO A 426 -2.27 15.81 -14.09
CA PRO A 426 -2.61 15.64 -12.68
C PRO A 426 -3.10 16.90 -11.95
N ARG A 427 -3.99 16.71 -10.95
CA ARG A 427 -4.57 17.82 -10.17
C ARG A 427 -3.56 18.50 -9.25
N ASP A 428 -2.44 17.86 -8.94
CA ASP A 428 -1.35 18.41 -8.14
C ASP A 428 -0.47 19.41 -8.90
N VAL A 429 -0.72 19.69 -10.18
CA VAL A 429 -0.05 20.79 -10.91
C VAL A 429 -0.28 22.12 -10.18
N PHE A 430 0.80 22.78 -9.79
CA PHE A 430 0.80 24.01 -9.00
C PHE A 430 1.69 25.10 -9.62
N THR A 431 1.47 26.35 -9.23
CA THR A 431 2.28 27.49 -9.67
C THR A 431 3.21 27.95 -8.55
N ARG A 432 4.45 28.30 -8.89
CA ARG A 432 5.43 28.79 -7.92
C ARG A 432 6.31 29.88 -8.52
N ASP A 433 6.59 30.91 -7.72
CA ASP A 433 7.47 32.01 -8.10
C ASP A 433 8.93 31.66 -7.79
N TYR A 434 9.79 31.74 -8.81
CA TYR A 434 11.22 31.48 -8.72
C TYR A 434 12.07 32.71 -9.08
N ARG A 435 11.51 33.92 -8.93
CA ARG A 435 12.33 35.15 -8.96
C ARG A 435 13.42 35.07 -7.88
N ALA A 436 14.66 35.37 -8.28
CA ALA A 436 15.81 35.43 -7.38
C ALA A 436 15.49 36.35 -6.20
N ARG A 437 15.65 35.85 -4.97
CA ARG A 437 15.62 36.64 -3.74
C ARG A 437 16.98 37.22 -3.46
#